data_AF-A0A9P1CKK0-F1
#
_entry.id   AF-A0A9P1CKK0-F1
#
_cell.length_a   1.000
_cell.length_b   1.000
_cell.length_c   1.000
_cell.angle_alpha   90.00
_cell.angle_beta   90.00
_cell.angle_gamma   90.00
#
_symmetry.space_group_name_H-M   'P 1'
#
loop_
_entity.id
_entity.type
_entity.pdbx_description
1 polymer ?
#
loop_
_entity_poly.entity_id
_entity_poly.type
_entity_poly.pdbx_seq_one_letter_code
_entity_poly.pdbx_strand_id
1 'polypeptide(L)'
;MFLWPVLRASAAAPFGTQCRCRSAAAHRTMHVLATVATWATLASADWASTTVANRSAGEQLASQLEARLHPQNYSLESTHLEDIRSFFWWDGALQEEDEVRATIDSDVPFSVLLEGLSADHPYDLPMIVSSAHLDSQEDHSSHKHAMALALVNGTTMEVAHGLAKSIVEVKFAACAQVAKLKADSDSEFTITLKTLGATKEQIEIEFGGLDWEWHPIQANEKYLKWIEDNVVVRPHASEL
;
A
#
# COMPACT_ATOMS: atom_id res chain seq x y z
N MET A 1 18.85 -12.52 17.84
CA MET A 1 19.52 -11.28 17.39
C MET A 1 20.16 -11.58 16.04
N PHE A 2 19.36 -11.53 14.98
CA PHE A 2 19.84 -11.78 13.61
C PHE A 2 20.13 -10.42 12.98
N LEU A 3 21.40 -10.19 12.67
CA LEU A 3 21.90 -9.00 11.97
C LEU A 3 21.72 -9.22 10.46
N TRP A 4 20.96 -8.34 9.82
CA TRP A 4 20.88 -8.27 8.35
C TRP A 4 22.20 -7.70 7.81
N PRO A 5 22.83 -8.30 6.78
CA PRO A 5 24.03 -7.73 6.18
C PRO A 5 23.67 -6.57 5.23
N VAL A 6 24.19 -5.39 5.53
CA VAL A 6 24.23 -4.23 4.63
C VAL A 6 25.24 -4.51 3.52
N LEU A 7 24.76 -4.78 2.30
CA LEU A 7 25.58 -4.89 1.11
C LEU A 7 25.98 -3.48 0.62
N ARG A 8 27.24 -3.10 0.89
CA ARG A 8 27.93 -1.98 0.23
C ARG A 8 28.32 -2.39 -1.18
N ALA A 9 27.85 -1.66 -2.19
CA ALA A 9 28.45 -1.65 -3.52
C ALA A 9 29.31 -0.38 -3.69
N SER A 10 30.60 -0.58 -3.97
CA SER A 10 31.55 0.46 -4.36
C SER A 10 32.33 -0.05 -5.56
N ALA A 11 32.31 0.70 -6.67
CA ALA A 11 33.44 0.84 -7.60
C ALA A 11 33.11 1.89 -8.68
N ALA A 12 33.96 2.90 -8.75
CA ALA A 12 34.06 3.87 -9.83
C ALA A 12 35.05 3.40 -10.90
N ALA A 13 34.87 3.84 -12.15
CA ALA A 13 35.91 3.88 -13.20
C ALA A 13 35.47 4.80 -14.37
N PRO A 14 36.36 5.24 -15.28
CA PRO A 14 36.57 6.67 -15.55
C PRO A 14 36.29 7.15 -16.99
N PHE A 15 36.36 8.48 -17.11
CA PHE A 15 36.50 9.35 -18.29
C PHE A 15 36.88 8.71 -19.64
N GLY A 16 36.07 9.02 -20.65
CA GLY A 16 36.42 8.94 -22.07
C GLY A 16 36.08 10.25 -22.78
N THR A 17 37.11 11.05 -23.06
CA THR A 17 37.06 12.29 -23.85
C THR A 17 37.05 11.95 -25.34
N GLN A 18 36.08 12.43 -26.12
CA GLN A 18 36.26 12.62 -27.56
C GLN A 18 35.56 13.86 -28.09
N CYS A 19 36.38 14.71 -28.70
CA CYS A 19 36.07 15.95 -29.38
C CYS A 19 35.75 15.65 -30.86
N ARG A 20 34.73 16.29 -31.45
CA ARG A 20 34.71 16.63 -32.90
C ARG A 20 33.67 17.70 -33.23
N CYS A 21 34.17 18.84 -33.69
CA CYS A 21 33.42 19.88 -34.39
C CYS A 21 32.85 19.37 -35.72
N ARG A 22 31.64 19.80 -36.08
CA ARG A 22 31.29 20.22 -37.46
C ARG A 22 30.00 21.04 -37.47
N SER A 23 30.16 22.24 -38.02
CA SER A 23 29.12 23.20 -38.36
C SER A 23 28.36 22.76 -39.62
N ALA A 24 27.05 22.93 -39.64
CA ALA A 24 26.27 23.15 -40.85
C ALA A 24 24.94 23.84 -40.50
N ALA A 25 24.74 25.03 -41.06
CA ALA A 25 23.50 25.78 -41.01
C ALA A 25 22.42 25.12 -41.88
N ALA A 26 21.17 25.07 -41.40
CA ALA A 26 20.01 24.89 -42.27
C ALA A 26 18.70 25.36 -41.59
N HIS A 27 17.96 26.15 -42.39
CA HIS A 27 16.57 26.62 -42.30
C HIS A 27 15.70 26.32 -41.06
N ARG A 28 15.33 27.40 -40.37
CA ARG A 28 14.20 27.46 -39.43
C ARG A 28 12.88 27.51 -40.19
N THR A 29 12.20 26.37 -40.28
CA THR A 29 10.77 26.32 -40.57
C THR A 29 10.03 26.32 -39.22
N MET A 30 9.41 27.45 -38.86
CA MET A 30 8.56 27.56 -37.67
C MET A 30 7.26 26.77 -37.89
N HIS A 31 7.27 25.49 -37.53
CA HIS A 31 6.03 24.76 -37.29
C HIS A 31 5.51 25.15 -35.90
N VAL A 32 4.46 25.97 -35.88
CA VAL A 32 3.64 26.20 -34.68
C VAL A 32 2.87 24.91 -34.42
N LEU A 33 3.47 23.99 -33.67
CA LEU A 33 2.79 22.83 -33.12
C LEU A 33 1.91 23.33 -31.97
N ALA A 34 0.60 23.40 -32.24
CA ALA A 34 -0.40 23.61 -31.21
C ALA A 34 -0.44 22.35 -30.33
N THR A 35 0.26 22.38 -29.20
CA THR A 35 0.14 21.37 -28.15
C THR A 35 -1.22 21.54 -27.49
N VAL A 36 -2.20 20.75 -27.93
CA VAL A 36 -3.45 20.58 -27.18
C VAL A 36 -3.07 19.80 -25.92
N ALA A 37 -2.83 20.52 -24.82
CA ALA A 37 -2.67 19.90 -23.51
C ALA A 37 -4.02 19.29 -23.11
N THR A 38 -4.14 17.97 -23.26
CA THR A 38 -5.28 17.22 -22.74
C THR A 38 -5.13 17.17 -21.23
N TRP A 39 -5.87 18.00 -20.52
CA TRP A 39 -5.97 17.94 -19.06
C TRP A 39 -6.81 16.72 -18.73
N ALA A 40 -6.18 15.56 -18.61
CA ALA A 40 -6.82 14.42 -17.98
C ALA A 40 -7.10 14.81 -16.53
N THR A 41 -8.37 14.88 -16.15
CA THR A 41 -8.78 14.92 -14.74
C THR A 41 -8.34 13.60 -14.12
N LEU A 42 -7.14 13.60 -13.52
CA LEU A 42 -6.70 12.51 -12.68
C LEU A 42 -7.58 12.53 -11.44
N ALA A 43 -8.28 11.42 -11.17
CA ALA A 43 -9.00 11.26 -9.91
C ALA A 43 -8.02 11.51 -8.76
N SER A 44 -8.39 12.41 -7.84
CA SER A 44 -7.68 12.54 -6.56
C SER A 44 -7.75 11.21 -5.84
N ALA A 45 -6.69 10.81 -5.13
CA ALA A 45 -6.88 9.77 -4.12
C ALA A 45 -7.66 10.41 -2.97
N ASP A 46 -8.63 9.72 -2.37
CA ASP A 46 -9.17 10.20 -1.09
C ASP A 46 -8.11 10.03 0.03
N TRP A 47 -7.27 9.00 -0.05
CA TRP A 47 -6.21 8.69 0.91
C TRP A 47 -5.17 7.71 0.32
N ALA A 48 -3.98 7.61 0.93
CA ALA A 48 -3.02 6.54 0.70
C ALA A 48 -2.49 5.98 2.04
N SER A 49 -2.22 4.68 2.12
CA SER A 49 -1.73 4.03 3.33
C SER A 49 -0.52 3.13 3.07
N THR A 50 0.45 3.18 3.97
CA THR A 50 1.67 2.36 3.94
C THR A 50 2.11 1.93 5.35
N THR A 51 3.09 1.03 5.46
CA THR A 51 3.66 0.61 6.75
C THR A 51 5.17 0.75 6.78
N VAL A 52 5.68 1.05 7.97
CA VAL A 52 7.10 1.20 8.26
C VAL A 52 7.42 0.61 9.64
N ALA A 53 8.69 0.32 9.90
CA ALA A 53 9.09 -0.41 11.10
C ALA A 53 8.85 0.33 12.43
N ASN A 54 8.75 1.67 12.41
CA ASN A 54 8.52 2.46 13.62
C ASN A 54 8.06 3.90 13.29
N ARG A 55 7.62 4.62 14.33
CA ARG A 55 7.09 5.99 14.21
C ARG A 55 8.09 6.98 13.62
N SER A 56 9.37 6.91 14.00
CA SER A 56 10.40 7.80 13.46
C SER A 56 10.59 7.60 11.95
N ALA A 57 10.55 6.35 11.46
CA ALA A 57 10.57 6.08 10.03
C ALA A 57 9.32 6.63 9.32
N GLY A 58 8.15 6.59 9.97
CA GLY A 58 6.91 7.15 9.43
C GLY A 58 6.95 8.66 9.31
N GLU A 59 7.43 9.36 10.35
CA GLU A 59 7.63 10.81 10.35
C GLU A 59 8.63 11.24 9.27
N GLN A 60 9.74 10.49 9.13
CA GLN A 60 10.75 10.75 8.11
C GLN A 60 10.17 10.58 6.70
N LEU A 61 9.46 9.48 6.44
CA LEU A 61 8.85 9.21 5.14
C LEU A 61 7.82 10.31 4.76
N ALA A 62 6.98 10.72 5.71
CA ALA A 62 6.01 11.80 5.52
C ALA A 62 6.69 13.14 5.18
N SER A 63 7.75 13.49 5.91
CA SER A 63 8.52 14.72 5.66
C SER A 63 9.21 14.71 4.28
N GLN A 64 9.76 13.55 3.87
CA GLN A 64 10.37 13.38 2.55
C GLN A 64 9.33 13.48 1.43
N LEU A 65 8.16 12.89 1.61
CA LEU A 65 7.05 12.99 0.68
C LEU A 65 6.61 14.45 0.51
N GLU A 66 6.37 15.18 1.60
CA GLU A 66 5.98 16.59 1.55
C GLU A 66 7.02 17.46 0.82
N ALA A 67 8.31 17.26 1.12
CA ALA A 67 9.40 17.97 0.45
C ALA A 67 9.45 17.70 -1.07
N ARG A 68 9.04 16.51 -1.50
CA ARG A 68 8.98 16.10 -2.91
C ARG A 68 7.75 16.64 -3.64
N LEU A 69 6.64 16.78 -2.94
CA LEU A 69 5.37 17.28 -3.47
C LEU A 69 5.34 18.80 -3.59
N HIS A 70 5.99 19.52 -2.66
CA HIS A 70 5.97 20.98 -2.62
C HIS A 70 6.45 21.66 -3.94
N PRO A 71 7.55 21.24 -4.60
CA PRO A 71 7.97 21.81 -5.89
C PRO A 71 6.98 21.57 -7.04
N GLN A 72 6.06 20.62 -6.88
CA GLN A 72 5.01 20.27 -7.86
C GLN A 72 3.68 20.97 -7.54
N ASN A 73 3.66 21.87 -6.55
CA ASN A 73 2.46 22.56 -6.07
C ASN A 73 1.37 21.63 -5.54
N TYR A 74 1.80 20.52 -4.93
CA TYR A 74 0.96 19.60 -4.18
C TYR A 74 1.17 19.79 -2.67
N SER A 75 0.11 19.57 -1.89
CA SER A 75 0.13 19.61 -0.42
C SER A 75 -0.60 18.42 0.16
N LEU A 76 -0.08 17.90 1.27
CA LEU A 76 -0.76 16.89 2.08
C LEU A 76 -1.75 17.59 3.02
N GLU A 77 -2.94 17.02 3.23
CA GLU A 77 -3.88 17.55 4.22
C GLU A 77 -3.47 17.11 5.63
N SER A 78 -3.20 15.81 5.79
CA SER A 78 -2.83 15.21 7.06
C SER A 78 -1.88 14.03 6.86
N THR A 79 -1.23 13.62 7.94
CA THR A 79 -0.61 12.30 8.02
C THR A 79 -0.86 11.72 9.41
N HIS A 80 -1.48 10.55 9.44
CA HIS A 80 -1.82 9.81 10.65
C HIS A 80 -0.88 8.62 10.81
N LEU A 81 -0.25 8.52 11.99
CA LEU A 81 0.67 7.44 12.33
C LEU A 81 0.11 6.60 13.48
N GLU A 82 -0.17 5.35 13.19
CA GLU A 82 -0.83 4.41 14.10
C GLU A 82 0.05 3.19 14.35
N ASP A 83 0.24 2.82 15.62
CA ASP A 83 0.97 1.60 15.97
C ASP A 83 0.08 0.37 15.70
N ILE A 84 0.61 -0.61 14.98
CA ILE A 84 -0.11 -1.81 14.55
C ILE A 84 0.71 -3.07 14.78
N ARG A 85 0.00 -4.22 14.85
CA ARG A 85 0.60 -5.55 14.74
C ARG A 85 0.24 -6.15 13.38
N SER A 86 1.25 -6.45 12.56
CA SER A 86 1.10 -7.04 11.23
C SER A 86 1.33 -8.55 11.25
N PHE A 87 0.48 -9.30 10.54
CA PHE A 87 0.59 -10.73 10.29
C PHE A 87 0.62 -10.96 8.78
N PHE A 88 1.62 -11.69 8.26
CA PHE A 88 1.77 -11.92 6.82
C PHE A 88 2.65 -13.13 6.53
N TRP A 89 2.57 -13.68 5.32
CA TRP A 89 3.50 -14.71 4.86
C TRP A 89 4.72 -14.08 4.18
N TRP A 90 5.91 -14.46 4.62
CA TRP A 90 7.17 -14.05 4.01
C TRP A 90 8.16 -15.21 4.00
N ASP A 91 8.81 -15.44 2.86
CA ASP A 91 9.78 -16.53 2.66
C ASP A 91 9.30 -17.90 3.17
N GLY A 92 8.01 -18.19 2.93
CA GLY A 92 7.41 -19.48 3.30
C GLY A 92 7.16 -19.67 4.79
N ALA A 93 7.16 -18.60 5.59
CA ALA A 93 6.78 -18.61 6.99
C ALA A 93 5.80 -17.48 7.33
N LEU A 94 4.95 -17.72 8.33
CA LEU A 94 4.11 -16.69 8.93
C LEU A 94 4.97 -15.77 9.80
N GLN A 95 4.97 -14.48 9.50
CA GLN A 95 5.65 -13.43 10.24
C GLN A 95 4.67 -12.65 11.10
N GLU A 96 5.20 -12.09 12.18
CA GLU A 96 4.50 -11.18 13.07
C GLU A 96 5.41 -10.01 13.44
N GLU A 97 5.01 -8.79 13.10
CA GLU A 97 5.85 -7.61 13.30
C GLU A 97 5.05 -6.46 13.93
N ASP A 98 5.70 -5.74 14.85
CA ASP A 98 5.20 -4.46 15.33
C ASP A 98 5.63 -3.38 14.33
N GLU A 99 4.66 -2.67 13.78
CA GLU A 99 4.88 -1.67 12.74
C GLU A 99 4.11 -0.38 13.05
N VAL A 100 4.34 0.64 12.24
CA VAL A 100 3.53 1.85 12.19
C VAL A 100 2.87 1.96 10.82
N ARG A 101 1.55 2.08 10.82
CA ARG A 101 0.77 2.45 9.64
C ARG A 101 0.78 3.96 9.49
N ALA A 102 1.21 4.43 8.32
CA ALA A 102 1.09 5.81 7.91
C ALA A 102 -0.07 5.94 6.91
N THR A 103 -1.08 6.74 7.26
CA THR A 103 -2.19 7.08 6.38
C THR A 103 -2.12 8.57 6.05
N ILE A 104 -2.18 8.87 4.76
CA ILE A 104 -2.03 10.21 4.20
C ILE A 104 -3.36 10.58 3.56
N ASP A 105 -4.01 11.61 4.09
CA ASP A 105 -5.19 12.21 3.49
C ASP A 105 -4.72 13.39 2.62
N SER A 106 -5.14 13.42 1.35
CA SER A 106 -4.66 14.41 0.38
C SER A 106 -5.42 14.33 -0.94
N ASP A 107 -5.71 15.48 -1.56
CA ASP A 107 -6.24 15.55 -2.93
C ASP A 107 -5.23 15.17 -4.03
N VAL A 108 -4.00 14.78 -3.67
CA VAL A 108 -2.95 14.43 -4.62
C VAL A 108 -3.33 13.12 -5.34
N PRO A 109 -3.19 13.03 -6.68
CA PRO A 109 -3.48 11.80 -7.40
C PRO A 109 -2.67 10.61 -6.85
N PHE A 110 -3.32 9.45 -6.72
CA PHE A 110 -2.67 8.27 -6.12
C PHE A 110 -1.36 7.89 -6.82
N SER A 111 -1.27 8.06 -8.15
CA SER A 111 -0.04 7.79 -8.90
C SER A 111 1.15 8.64 -8.46
N VAL A 112 0.90 9.91 -8.10
CA VAL A 112 1.92 10.85 -7.61
C VAL A 112 2.32 10.49 -6.18
N LEU A 113 1.34 10.16 -5.31
CA LEU A 113 1.62 9.67 -3.95
C LEU A 113 2.42 8.37 -4.00
N LEU A 114 2.04 7.45 -4.88
CA LEU A 114 2.69 6.16 -5.04
C LEU A 114 4.15 6.31 -5.46
N GLU A 115 4.44 7.15 -6.46
CA GLU A 115 5.80 7.43 -6.89
C GLU A 115 6.61 8.05 -5.74
N GLY A 116 6.05 9.04 -5.06
CA GLY A 116 6.73 9.74 -3.97
C GLY A 116 7.05 8.82 -2.79
N LEU A 117 6.06 8.04 -2.34
CA LEU A 117 6.24 7.06 -1.27
C LEU A 117 7.26 5.99 -1.66
N SER A 118 7.17 5.45 -2.88
CA SER A 118 8.06 4.38 -3.35
C SER A 118 9.52 4.82 -3.42
N ALA A 119 9.79 6.10 -3.73
CA ALA A 119 11.14 6.61 -3.91
C ALA A 119 11.97 6.63 -2.62
N ASP A 120 11.30 6.85 -1.48
CA ASP A 120 11.95 7.04 -0.18
C ASP A 120 11.57 5.95 0.85
N HIS A 121 10.79 4.93 0.44
CA HIS A 121 10.33 3.88 1.33
C HIS A 121 11.48 3.00 1.86
N PRO A 122 11.52 2.67 3.17
CA PRO A 122 12.59 1.83 3.74
C PRO A 122 12.52 0.35 3.35
N TYR A 123 11.35 -0.15 2.94
CA TYR A 123 11.13 -1.54 2.51
C TYR A 123 11.31 -1.72 1.00
N ASP A 124 11.89 -2.85 0.61
CA ASP A 124 12.07 -3.25 -0.80
C ASP A 124 10.73 -3.56 -1.50
N LEU A 125 9.76 -4.08 -0.74
CA LEU A 125 8.39 -4.33 -1.19
C LEU A 125 7.40 -3.65 -0.23
N PRO A 126 7.18 -2.34 -0.39
CA PRO A 126 6.25 -1.63 0.49
C PRO A 126 4.80 -1.98 0.15
N MET A 127 3.96 -2.07 1.18
CA MET A 127 2.53 -1.92 1.00
C MET A 127 2.25 -0.43 0.74
N ILE A 128 1.80 -0.04 -0.46
CA ILE A 128 1.27 1.31 -0.70
C ILE A 128 -0.09 1.14 -1.35
N VAL A 129 -1.15 1.37 -0.58
CA VAL A 129 -2.54 1.09 -0.98
C VAL A 129 -3.39 2.35 -0.88
N SER A 130 -4.46 2.40 -1.67
CA SER A 130 -5.50 3.43 -1.64
C SER A 130 -6.85 2.81 -2.00
N SER A 131 -7.95 3.50 -1.71
CA SER A 131 -9.25 3.14 -2.26
C SER A 131 -9.19 3.19 -3.79
N ALA A 132 -9.76 2.18 -4.44
CA ALA A 132 -10.01 2.27 -5.88
C ALA A 132 -11.29 3.09 -6.07
N HIS A 133 -11.19 4.24 -6.75
CA HIS A 133 -12.38 5.01 -7.12
C HIS A 133 -13.23 4.19 -8.09
N LEU A 134 -14.50 4.02 -7.73
CA LEU A 134 -15.50 3.41 -8.58
C LEU A 134 -16.05 4.48 -9.51
N ASP A 135 -15.30 4.82 -10.56
CA ASP A 135 -15.70 5.86 -11.52
C ASP A 135 -16.94 5.47 -12.35
N SER A 136 -17.54 4.30 -12.12
CA SER A 136 -18.81 3.91 -12.74
C SER A 136 -19.53 2.88 -11.89
N GLN A 137 -20.86 2.83 -11.99
CA GLN A 137 -21.76 1.82 -11.40
C GLN A 137 -21.51 0.37 -11.92
N GLU A 138 -20.30 0.04 -12.33
CA GLU A 138 -19.95 -1.32 -12.73
C GLU A 138 -19.78 -2.19 -11.49
N ASP A 139 -20.66 -3.20 -11.43
CA ASP A 139 -20.69 -4.38 -10.58
C ASP A 139 -19.57 -4.48 -9.51
N HIS A 140 -19.94 -4.14 -8.26
CA HIS A 140 -19.10 -4.29 -7.05
C HIS A 140 -18.54 -5.72 -6.86
N SER A 141 -19.07 -6.72 -7.56
CA SER A 141 -18.59 -8.10 -7.49
C SER A 141 -17.27 -8.38 -8.23
N SER A 142 -16.73 -7.41 -9.00
CA SER A 142 -15.61 -7.67 -9.93
C SER A 142 -14.22 -7.24 -9.45
N HIS A 143 -14.07 -6.61 -8.29
CA HIS A 143 -12.76 -6.14 -7.85
C HIS A 143 -11.87 -7.30 -7.39
N LYS A 144 -10.78 -7.52 -8.14
CA LYS A 144 -9.81 -8.58 -7.87
C LYS A 144 -9.16 -8.44 -6.48
N HIS A 145 -8.86 -7.22 -6.05
CA HIS A 145 -8.20 -6.94 -4.77
C HIS A 145 -9.11 -6.14 -3.85
N ALA A 146 -9.10 -6.48 -2.58
CA ALA A 146 -9.93 -5.84 -1.58
C ALA A 146 -9.18 -5.63 -0.26
N MET A 147 -9.61 -4.60 0.46
CA MET A 147 -9.33 -4.40 1.87
C MET A 147 -10.61 -4.64 2.67
N ALA A 148 -10.49 -5.34 3.79
CA ALA A 148 -11.59 -5.52 4.74
C ALA A 148 -11.25 -4.80 6.04
N LEU A 149 -12.25 -4.20 6.68
CA LEU A 149 -12.14 -3.62 8.02
C LEU A 149 -13.18 -4.29 8.93
N ALA A 150 -12.77 -4.75 10.11
CA ALA A 150 -13.70 -5.16 11.15
C ALA A 150 -13.37 -4.47 12.48
N LEU A 151 -14.41 -4.07 13.21
CA LEU A 151 -14.30 -3.61 14.59
C LEU A 151 -14.46 -4.81 15.52
N VAL A 152 -13.51 -4.98 16.44
CA VAL A 152 -13.52 -6.07 17.42
C VAL A 152 -13.61 -5.45 18.82
N ASN A 153 -14.79 -5.52 19.40
CA ASN A 153 -15.11 -4.89 20.70
C ASN A 153 -15.25 -5.94 21.81
N GLY A 154 -14.99 -5.52 23.05
CA GLY A 154 -15.21 -6.35 24.24
C GLY A 154 -14.28 -7.57 24.33
N THR A 155 -13.10 -7.50 23.71
CA THR A 155 -12.12 -8.60 23.67
C THR A 155 -10.77 -8.17 24.23
N THR A 156 -9.78 -9.07 24.23
CA THR A 156 -8.39 -8.73 24.56
C THR A 156 -7.54 -8.61 23.30
N MET A 157 -6.38 -7.95 23.42
CA MET A 157 -5.42 -7.81 22.31
C MET A 157 -4.98 -9.19 21.78
N GLU A 158 -4.75 -10.15 22.67
CA GLU A 158 -4.33 -11.51 22.30
C GLU A 158 -5.37 -12.22 21.45
N VAL A 159 -6.66 -12.02 21.75
CA VAL A 159 -7.75 -12.60 20.96
C VAL A 159 -7.85 -11.92 19.58
N ALA A 160 -7.76 -10.59 19.53
CA ALA A 160 -7.76 -9.86 18.26
C ALA A 160 -6.56 -10.25 17.37
N HIS A 161 -5.37 -10.38 17.96
CA HIS A 161 -4.16 -10.89 17.29
C HIS A 161 -4.34 -12.33 16.82
N GLY A 162 -4.84 -13.23 17.68
CA GLY A 162 -5.09 -14.62 17.32
C GLY A 162 -6.05 -14.76 16.14
N LEU A 163 -7.10 -13.93 16.09
CA LEU A 163 -8.05 -13.90 14.99
C LEU A 163 -7.39 -13.44 13.68
N ALA A 164 -6.72 -12.29 13.69
CA ALA A 164 -5.99 -11.78 12.52
C ALA A 164 -4.95 -12.77 12.00
N LYS A 165 -4.18 -13.37 12.92
CA LYS A 165 -3.19 -14.41 12.62
C LYS A 165 -3.83 -15.62 11.95
N SER A 166 -4.96 -16.10 12.47
CA SER A 166 -5.65 -17.28 11.95
C SER A 166 -6.11 -17.08 10.50
N ILE A 167 -6.61 -15.89 10.16
CA ILE A 167 -7.04 -15.53 8.80
C ILE A 167 -5.88 -15.62 7.80
N VAL A 168 -4.71 -15.12 8.19
CA VAL A 168 -3.49 -15.15 7.36
C VAL A 168 -2.89 -16.55 7.31
N GLU A 169 -2.90 -17.28 8.42
CA GLU A 169 -2.36 -18.65 8.51
C GLU A 169 -3.08 -19.60 7.55
N VAL A 170 -4.41 -19.49 7.42
CA VAL A 170 -5.19 -20.28 6.45
C VAL A 170 -5.14 -19.73 5.01
N LYS A 171 -4.38 -18.64 4.80
CA LYS A 171 -4.16 -17.92 3.54
C LYS A 171 -5.43 -17.32 2.93
N PHE A 172 -6.38 -16.88 3.75
CA PHE A 172 -7.54 -16.14 3.26
C PHE A 172 -7.26 -14.65 3.09
N ALA A 173 -6.21 -14.13 3.75
CA ALA A 173 -5.67 -12.81 3.48
C ALA A 173 -4.15 -12.91 3.36
N ALA A 174 -3.56 -12.06 2.52
CA ALA A 174 -2.10 -11.98 2.41
C ALA A 174 -1.49 -11.28 3.63
N CYS A 175 -2.21 -10.27 4.15
CA CYS A 175 -1.83 -9.51 5.32
C CYS A 175 -3.06 -9.19 6.18
N ALA A 176 -2.90 -9.26 7.50
CA ALA A 176 -3.82 -8.73 8.48
C ALA A 176 -3.09 -7.80 9.46
N GLN A 177 -3.71 -6.68 9.79
CA GLN A 177 -3.15 -5.67 10.69
C GLN A 177 -4.14 -5.40 11.81
N VAL A 178 -3.65 -5.37 13.06
CA VAL A 178 -4.46 -5.07 14.24
C VAL A 178 -4.00 -3.75 14.85
N ALA A 179 -4.95 -2.85 15.11
CA ALA A 179 -4.70 -1.59 15.80
C ALA A 179 -5.66 -1.40 16.97
N LYS A 180 -5.25 -0.64 17.99
CA LYS A 180 -6.17 -0.16 19.04
C LYS A 180 -6.99 1.00 18.49
N LEU A 181 -8.31 0.96 18.66
CA LEU A 181 -9.18 2.05 18.19
C LEU A 181 -8.96 3.36 18.95
N LYS A 182 -8.61 3.27 20.24
CA LYS A 182 -8.27 4.40 21.10
C LYS A 182 -7.05 4.03 21.93
N ALA A 183 -6.15 4.99 22.16
CA ALA A 183 -4.94 4.77 22.95
C ALA A 183 -5.24 4.20 24.35
N ASP A 184 -6.32 4.69 24.98
CA ASP A 184 -6.73 4.31 26.33
C ASP A 184 -7.71 3.13 26.38
N SER A 185 -8.04 2.53 25.23
CA SER A 185 -8.91 1.35 25.20
C SER A 185 -8.10 0.06 25.31
N ASP A 186 -8.57 -0.84 26.16
CA ASP A 186 -8.02 -2.19 26.31
C ASP A 186 -8.89 -3.26 25.65
N SER A 187 -10.02 -2.88 25.05
CA SER A 187 -11.00 -3.82 24.52
C SER A 187 -11.63 -3.46 23.18
N GLU A 188 -11.19 -2.38 22.53
CA GLU A 188 -11.65 -1.94 21.21
C GLU A 188 -10.48 -1.98 20.22
N PHE A 189 -10.56 -2.87 19.23
CA PHE A 189 -9.54 -3.08 18.20
C PHE A 189 -10.13 -2.97 16.80
N THR A 190 -9.29 -2.64 15.83
CA THR A 190 -9.60 -2.77 14.41
C THR A 190 -8.77 -3.90 13.82
N ILE A 191 -9.36 -4.72 12.96
CA ILE A 191 -8.62 -5.65 12.09
C ILE A 191 -8.78 -5.17 10.66
N THR A 192 -7.66 -4.90 9.98
CA THR A 192 -7.63 -4.55 8.56
C THR A 192 -6.97 -5.67 7.75
N LEU A 193 -7.66 -6.21 6.76
CA LEU A 193 -7.17 -7.27 5.87
C LEU A 193 -6.78 -6.71 4.50
N LYS A 194 -5.80 -7.34 3.84
CA LYS A 194 -5.51 -7.15 2.41
C LYS A 194 -5.59 -8.50 1.73
N THR A 195 -6.50 -8.63 0.78
CA THR A 195 -6.85 -9.91 0.18
C THR A 195 -7.40 -9.79 -1.24
N LEU A 196 -7.82 -10.92 -1.82
CA LEU A 196 -8.54 -11.00 -3.07
C LEU A 196 -10.05 -10.88 -2.83
N GLY A 197 -10.77 -10.22 -3.73
CA GLY A 197 -12.24 -10.14 -3.64
C GLY A 197 -12.91 -11.54 -3.62
N ALA A 198 -12.29 -12.52 -4.28
CA ALA A 198 -12.78 -13.89 -4.36
C ALA A 198 -12.78 -14.66 -3.02
N THR A 199 -12.08 -14.19 -1.98
CA THR A 199 -12.10 -14.84 -0.65
C THR A 199 -13.06 -14.18 0.34
N LYS A 200 -13.79 -13.13 -0.07
CA LYS A 200 -14.71 -12.39 0.79
C LYS A 200 -15.72 -13.30 1.49
N GLU A 201 -16.46 -14.10 0.72
CA GLU A 201 -17.51 -14.97 1.27
C GLU A 201 -16.91 -16.02 2.24
N GLN A 202 -15.71 -16.51 1.94
CA GLN A 202 -15.01 -17.48 2.79
C GLN A 202 -14.62 -16.89 4.14
N ILE A 203 -14.14 -15.65 4.14
CA ILE A 203 -13.82 -14.92 5.37
C ILE A 203 -15.09 -14.69 6.19
N GLU A 204 -16.18 -14.28 5.55
CA GLU A 204 -17.47 -14.04 6.23
C GLU A 204 -18.06 -15.32 6.83
N ILE A 205 -17.85 -16.49 6.20
CA ILE A 205 -18.31 -17.79 6.70
C ILE A 205 -17.40 -18.32 7.82
N GLU A 206 -16.09 -18.44 7.57
CA GLU A 206 -15.16 -19.09 8.52
C GLU A 206 -14.82 -18.19 9.71
N PHE A 207 -14.79 -16.87 9.50
CA PHE A 207 -14.54 -15.85 10.52
C PHE A 207 -15.78 -14.99 10.77
N GLY A 208 -16.96 -15.63 10.68
CA GLY A 208 -18.24 -15.02 10.99
C GLY A 208 -18.32 -14.51 12.43
N GLY A 209 -19.26 -13.61 12.67
CA GLY A 209 -19.40 -12.91 13.96
C GLY A 209 -18.62 -11.59 14.04
N LEU A 210 -17.86 -11.25 13.00
CA LEU A 210 -17.37 -9.91 12.75
C LEU A 210 -18.18 -9.25 11.62
N ASP A 211 -18.45 -7.96 11.78
CA ASP A 211 -19.03 -7.12 10.73
C ASP A 211 -17.90 -6.56 9.87
N TRP A 212 -17.72 -7.12 8.68
CA TRP A 212 -16.68 -6.71 7.73
C TRP A 212 -17.18 -5.62 6.77
N GLU A 213 -16.47 -4.49 6.74
CA GLU A 213 -16.60 -3.47 5.71
C GLU A 213 -15.58 -3.71 4.62
N TRP A 214 -16.03 -3.81 3.37
CA TRP A 214 -15.18 -4.18 2.23
C TRP A 214 -14.98 -3.01 1.28
N HIS A 215 -13.73 -2.73 0.95
CA HIS A 215 -13.34 -1.68 0.03
C HIS A 215 -12.47 -2.24 -1.08
N PRO A 216 -12.76 -1.92 -2.35
CA PRO A 216 -11.83 -2.20 -3.44
C PRO A 216 -10.57 -1.35 -3.25
N ILE A 217 -9.42 -1.93 -3.54
CA ILE A 217 -8.13 -1.24 -3.41
C ILE A 217 -7.35 -1.21 -4.71
N GLN A 218 -6.59 -0.13 -4.87
CA GLN A 218 -5.46 -0.03 -5.80
C GLN A 218 -4.16 0.03 -4.99
N ALA A 219 -3.06 -0.42 -5.58
CA ALA A 219 -1.75 -0.44 -4.92
C ALA A 219 -0.60 -0.46 -5.93
N ASN A 220 0.65 -0.41 -5.45
CA ASN A 220 1.80 -0.74 -6.29
C ASN A 220 1.70 -2.17 -6.84
N GLU A 221 2.04 -2.33 -8.12
CA GLU A 221 1.89 -3.61 -8.85
C GLU A 221 2.59 -4.79 -8.17
N LYS A 222 3.80 -4.56 -7.63
CA LYS A 222 4.55 -5.61 -6.92
C LYS A 222 3.80 -6.11 -5.69
N TYR A 223 3.12 -5.23 -4.97
CA TYR A 223 2.36 -5.60 -3.78
C TYR A 223 1.07 -6.33 -4.15
N LEU A 224 0.35 -5.88 -5.18
CA LEU A 224 -0.83 -6.61 -5.70
C LEU A 224 -0.45 -8.03 -6.11
N LYS A 225 0.64 -8.18 -6.86
CA LYS A 225 1.16 -9.51 -7.20
C LYS A 225 1.48 -10.34 -5.97
N TRP A 226 2.09 -9.74 -4.94
CA TRP A 226 2.37 -10.43 -3.69
C TRP A 226 1.09 -10.88 -2.96
N ILE A 227 -0.01 -10.11 -3.01
CA ILE A 227 -1.30 -10.55 -2.49
C ILE A 227 -1.78 -11.80 -3.24
N GLU A 228 -1.75 -11.77 -4.57
CA GLU A 228 -2.18 -12.88 -5.42
C GLU A 228 -1.38 -14.17 -5.15
N ASP A 229 -0.07 -14.05 -4.94
CA ASP A 229 0.80 -15.19 -4.68
C ASP A 229 0.62 -15.78 -3.26
N ASN A 230 -0.01 -15.03 -2.33
CA ASN A 230 -0.15 -15.43 -0.92
C ASN A 230 -1.58 -15.72 -0.46
N VAL A 231 -2.61 -15.43 -1.28
CA VAL A 231 -4.00 -15.75 -0.98
C VAL A 231 -4.43 -17.04 -1.70
N VAL A 232 -5.09 -17.94 -0.98
CA VAL A 232 -5.64 -19.19 -1.53
C VAL A 232 -7.16 -19.08 -1.61
N VAL A 233 -7.69 -19.01 -2.83
CA VAL A 233 -9.13 -19.12 -3.09
C VAL A 233 -9.51 -20.59 -3.10
N ARG A 234 -10.37 -21.01 -2.17
CA ARG A 234 -10.90 -22.38 -2.16
C ARG A 234 -12.20 -22.45 -2.96
N PRO A 235 -12.54 -23.56 -3.62
CA PRO A 235 -13.89 -23.75 -4.16
C PRO A 235 -14.90 -23.91 -3.01
N HIS A 236 -16.15 -23.48 -3.21
CA HIS A 236 -17.20 -23.68 -2.20
C HIS A 236 -17.48 -25.17 -2.00
N ALA A 237 -17.65 -25.60 -0.75
CA ALA A 237 -17.93 -27.00 -0.43
C ALA A 237 -19.23 -27.54 -1.07
N SER A 238 -20.14 -26.66 -1.52
CA SER A 238 -21.35 -27.03 -2.26
C SER A 238 -21.09 -27.47 -3.71
N GLU A 239 -19.86 -27.33 -4.21
CA GLU A 239 -19.46 -27.70 -5.57
C GLU A 239 -18.65 -29.01 -5.65
N LEU A 240 -18.47 -29.72 -4.52
CA LEU A 240 -17.80 -31.03 -4.41
C LEU A 240 -18.82 -32.16 -4.15
#